data_AF-A0A2V7CF21-F1
#
_entry.id   AF-A0A2V7CF21-F1
#
_cell.length_a   1.000
_cell.length_b   1.000
_cell.length_c   1.000
_cell.angle_alpha   90.00
_cell.angle_beta   90.00
_cell.angle_gamma   90.00
#
_symmetry.space_group_name_H-M   'P 1'
#
loop_
_entity.id
_entity.type
_entity.pdbx_description
1 polymer ?
#
loop_
_entity_poly.entity_id
_entity_poly.type
_entity_poly.pdbx_seq_one_letter_code
_entity_poly.pdbx_strand_id
1 'polypeptide(L)'
;MVPAARLAVYAKFAHKIKTPDELAELVGRRPRRRTVIMCHGTFDIVHPGHLRHLMYAKEKADILVASVTADEHISKGPHRPYVPQELRAANLAAFEFVDYVMIDRNATPIENIGVIQPDFFAKGFEYQTAPLPPRTEEEARALEAYGGEIVFTPGDVVYSSTALITQHGPNLAVEKLLALLQSERVGFDDLRDTLRALGRLRVHVVGDTIVDRYSYCALLGQSPKSPSFSVRLEHADVFVGGAAIVAKHVKSLGAEVTLTTVLGDDELQDVVRQDLQAAKLDMRALIDASRPTTLKERFIADGHRMLQVDRVDNRVVPDRIRRQIVESIHADPGDVVIFSDFRHGVFHHGTIEDYVAAVRPGVLKAADSQVSNRWGNILDFRGFDLVTPNEREARFALADQDSGLRPLAQRLFQEAQCRYLILKLAERGTLTYRSPGRLPREFFIVDSFVGTLVDPIGAGDALLALATLALAQSGDIVRASVLGSLAAAVSCERAGNVPVQAEEVAARLDRLERAGAGSGA
;
A
#
# COMPACT_ATOMS: atom_id res chain seq x y z
N MET A 1 18.68 -1.33 20.37
CA MET A 1 17.98 -0.82 21.57
C MET A 1 17.61 0.68 21.52
N VAL A 2 17.58 1.32 20.34
CA VAL A 2 17.32 2.77 20.16
C VAL A 2 16.10 3.13 19.25
N PRO A 3 15.42 2.23 18.50
CA PRO A 3 14.17 2.58 17.79
C PRO A 3 13.08 3.11 18.74
N ALA A 4 13.20 2.73 20.02
CA ALA A 4 12.37 3.21 21.10
C ALA A 4 12.46 4.72 21.33
N ALA A 5 13.51 5.45 20.93
CA ALA A 5 13.72 6.83 21.40
C ALA A 5 12.66 7.85 20.92
N ARG A 6 12.28 7.86 19.63
CA ARG A 6 11.25 8.78 19.11
C ARG A 6 9.84 8.44 19.59
N LEU A 7 9.48 7.16 19.60
CA LEU A 7 8.21 6.70 20.19
C LEU A 7 8.21 6.77 21.72
N ALA A 8 9.37 6.74 22.38
CA ALA A 8 9.50 6.92 23.83
C ALA A 8 9.19 8.35 24.25
N VAL A 9 9.47 9.35 23.40
CA VAL A 9 9.00 10.73 23.65
C VAL A 9 7.49 10.75 23.76
N TYR A 10 6.77 10.06 22.87
CA TYR A 10 5.32 9.94 22.94
C TYR A 10 4.85 9.03 24.09
N ALA A 11 5.60 7.97 24.40
CA ALA A 11 5.32 7.09 25.53
C ALA A 11 5.32 7.82 26.88
N LYS A 12 6.13 8.90 27.02
CA LYS A 12 6.10 9.77 28.22
C LYS A 12 4.70 10.37 28.45
N PHE A 13 3.94 10.65 27.40
CA PHE A 13 2.60 11.24 27.48
C PHE A 13 1.47 10.22 27.30
N ALA A 14 1.79 8.94 27.08
CA ALA A 14 0.80 7.88 26.91
C ALA A 14 -0.13 7.74 28.12
N HIS A 15 0.33 8.14 29.31
CA HIS A 15 -0.50 8.17 30.52
C HIS A 15 -1.73 9.10 30.42
N LYS A 16 -1.74 10.07 29.49
CA LYS A 16 -2.89 10.93 29.21
C LYS A 16 -3.88 10.33 28.20
N ILE A 17 -3.47 9.30 27.44
CA ILE A 17 -4.33 8.64 26.46
C ILE A 17 -5.16 7.59 27.21
N LYS A 18 -6.49 7.69 27.14
CA LYS A 18 -7.43 6.89 27.91
C LYS A 18 -8.56 6.33 27.06
N THR A 19 -9.14 5.22 27.50
CA THR A 19 -10.41 4.73 26.96
C THR A 19 -11.59 5.59 27.46
N PRO A 20 -12.76 5.56 26.81
CA PRO A 20 -13.94 6.28 27.28
C PRO A 20 -14.34 5.91 28.72
N ASP A 21 -14.27 4.62 29.06
CA ASP A 21 -14.61 4.12 30.40
C ASP A 21 -13.60 4.59 31.46
N GLU A 22 -12.29 4.51 31.15
CA GLU A 22 -11.24 5.06 32.02
C GLU A 22 -11.43 6.56 32.25
N LEU A 23 -11.81 7.31 31.21
CA LEU A 23 -12.11 8.74 31.35
C LEU A 23 -13.30 8.99 32.25
N ALA A 24 -14.41 8.26 32.07
CA ALA A 24 -15.61 8.39 32.89
C ALA A 24 -15.30 8.12 34.38
N GLU A 25 -14.45 7.15 34.68
CA GLU A 25 -13.96 6.88 36.03
C GLU A 25 -13.08 8.02 36.56
N LEU A 26 -12.12 8.50 35.76
CA LEU A 26 -11.16 9.54 36.17
C LEU A 26 -11.82 10.91 36.42
N VAL A 27 -12.83 11.27 35.62
CA VAL A 27 -13.54 12.55 35.75
C VAL A 27 -14.70 12.49 36.74
N GLY A 28 -15.18 11.28 37.07
CA GLY A 28 -16.28 11.03 37.98
C GLY A 28 -17.64 11.49 37.44
N ARG A 29 -18.72 11.14 38.15
CA ARG A 29 -20.10 11.52 37.75
C ARG A 29 -20.44 12.96 38.13
N ARG A 30 -21.36 13.58 37.38
CA ARG A 30 -21.91 14.89 37.71
C ARG A 30 -22.94 14.79 38.87
N PRO A 31 -23.10 15.83 39.70
CA PRO A 31 -22.28 17.05 39.77
C PRO A 31 -20.89 16.75 40.38
N ARG A 32 -19.84 17.32 39.79
CA ARG A 32 -18.44 17.07 40.15
C ARG A 32 -17.74 18.35 40.60
N ARG A 33 -16.69 18.22 41.43
CA ARG A 33 -15.92 19.37 41.95
C ARG A 33 -15.06 20.05 40.88
N ARG A 34 -14.51 19.26 39.96
CA ARG A 34 -13.69 19.75 38.83
C ARG A 34 -14.51 19.63 37.57
N THR A 35 -14.79 20.73 36.90
CA THR A 35 -15.58 20.73 35.66
C THR A 35 -14.76 20.14 34.51
N VAL A 36 -15.44 19.47 33.59
CA VAL A 36 -14.80 18.81 32.43
C VAL A 36 -15.33 19.42 31.14
N ILE A 37 -14.41 19.79 30.26
CA ILE A 37 -14.71 20.18 28.88
C ILE A 37 -14.14 19.16 27.90
N MET A 38 -14.93 18.81 26.89
CA MET A 38 -14.52 17.91 25.82
C MET A 38 -14.47 18.66 24.48
N CYS A 39 -13.37 18.53 23.75
CA CYS A 39 -13.24 19.01 22.37
C CYS A 39 -13.16 17.80 21.43
N HIS A 40 -13.91 17.77 20.33
CA HIS A 40 -13.88 16.66 19.38
C HIS A 40 -13.50 17.12 17.98
N GLY A 41 -12.63 16.36 17.31
CA GLY A 41 -12.27 16.63 15.93
C GLY A 41 -11.26 15.67 15.33
N THR A 42 -10.95 15.90 14.07
CA THR A 42 -9.93 15.11 13.36
C THR A 42 -8.52 15.47 13.80
N PHE A 43 -8.20 16.76 14.00
CA PHE A 43 -6.84 17.20 14.38
C PHE A 43 -5.72 16.60 13.49
N ASP A 44 -5.94 16.57 12.16
CA ASP A 44 -5.05 15.87 11.22
C ASP A 44 -3.63 16.42 11.27
N ILE A 45 -3.47 17.72 11.03
CA ILE A 45 -2.27 18.48 11.37
C ILE A 45 -2.65 19.54 12.37
N VAL A 46 -2.08 19.46 13.58
CA VAL A 46 -2.24 20.49 14.60
C VAL A 46 -1.58 21.79 14.12
N HIS A 47 -2.31 22.89 14.22
CA HIS A 47 -1.89 24.22 13.77
C HIS A 47 -2.36 25.27 14.79
N PRO A 48 -1.93 26.54 14.69
CA PRO A 48 -2.27 27.57 15.69
C PRO A 48 -3.77 27.74 15.96
N GLY A 49 -4.64 27.47 14.97
CA GLY A 49 -6.10 27.38 15.18
C GLY A 49 -6.51 26.33 16.24
N HIS A 50 -6.05 25.08 16.12
CA HIS A 50 -6.32 24.02 17.09
C HIS A 50 -5.77 24.36 18.49
N LEU A 51 -4.57 24.93 18.57
CA LEU A 51 -3.97 25.33 19.85
C LEU A 51 -4.84 26.36 20.57
N ARG A 52 -5.27 27.42 19.88
CA ARG A 52 -6.14 28.45 20.46
C ARG A 52 -7.50 27.89 20.88
N HIS A 53 -8.09 27.04 20.05
CA HIS A 53 -9.34 26.36 20.38
C HIS A 53 -9.23 25.55 21.69
N LEU A 54 -8.21 24.69 21.79
CA LEU A 54 -8.00 23.84 22.97
C LEU A 54 -7.59 24.66 24.21
N MET A 55 -6.74 25.67 24.07
CA MET A 55 -6.35 26.55 25.18
C MET A 55 -7.56 27.33 25.72
N TYR A 56 -8.41 27.88 24.84
CA TYR A 56 -9.63 28.56 25.27
C TYR A 56 -10.61 27.60 25.94
N ALA A 57 -10.75 26.37 25.42
CA ALA A 57 -11.57 25.35 26.07
C ALA A 57 -11.07 25.06 27.49
N LYS A 58 -9.75 24.89 27.67
CA LYS A 58 -9.13 24.69 28.99
C LYS A 58 -9.41 25.84 29.97
N GLU A 59 -9.55 27.08 29.53
CA GLU A 59 -9.92 28.20 30.41
C GLU A 59 -11.35 28.11 30.96
N LYS A 60 -12.22 27.31 30.34
CA LYS A 60 -13.64 27.15 30.74
C LYS A 60 -13.89 26.00 31.69
N ALA A 61 -12.92 25.11 31.87
CA ALA A 61 -13.08 23.95 32.75
C ALA A 61 -11.77 23.46 33.36
N ASP A 62 -11.86 22.80 34.52
CA ASP A 62 -10.69 22.31 35.23
C ASP A 62 -9.96 21.17 34.52
N ILE A 63 -10.67 20.41 33.68
CA ILE A 63 -10.15 19.23 32.94
C ILE A 63 -10.55 19.36 31.46
N LEU A 64 -9.56 19.33 30.56
CA LEU A 64 -9.72 19.27 29.11
C LEU A 64 -9.50 17.84 28.60
N VAL A 65 -10.54 17.30 27.97
CA VAL A 65 -10.48 16.04 27.22
C VAL A 65 -10.48 16.34 25.72
N ALA A 66 -9.41 15.96 25.02
CA ALA A 66 -9.36 16.03 23.56
C ALA A 66 -9.75 14.69 22.94
N SER A 67 -10.82 14.66 22.16
CA SER A 67 -11.34 13.49 21.46
C SER A 67 -10.96 13.52 19.99
N VAL A 68 -10.23 12.50 19.55
CA VAL A 68 -9.68 12.36 18.20
C VAL A 68 -10.53 11.37 17.43
N THR A 69 -11.14 11.79 16.32
CA THR A 69 -11.89 10.87 15.44
C THR A 69 -10.98 9.74 14.94
N ALA A 70 -11.39 8.48 15.08
CA ALA A 70 -10.63 7.33 14.57
C ALA A 70 -10.46 7.37 13.04
N ASP A 71 -9.37 6.78 12.54
CA ASP A 71 -8.99 6.79 11.12
C ASP A 71 -10.12 6.23 10.23
N GLU A 72 -10.89 5.28 10.74
CA GLU A 72 -11.97 4.62 10.02
C GLU A 72 -13.15 5.53 9.66
N HIS A 73 -13.38 6.62 10.41
CA HIS A 73 -14.52 7.53 10.22
C HIS A 73 -14.13 8.79 9.41
N ILE A 74 -12.88 8.89 8.97
CA ILE A 74 -12.37 10.04 8.23
C ILE A 74 -12.42 9.73 6.73
N SER A 75 -13.33 10.38 6.02
CA SER A 75 -13.58 10.15 4.58
C SER A 75 -13.45 11.41 3.71
N LYS A 76 -13.29 12.60 4.31
CA LYS A 76 -13.22 13.86 3.56
C LYS A 76 -11.83 14.11 2.99
N GLY A 77 -11.67 13.89 1.68
CA GLY A 77 -10.49 14.26 0.89
C GLY A 77 -9.67 13.04 0.47
N PRO A 78 -9.07 13.05 -0.74
CA PRO A 78 -8.14 12.00 -1.15
C PRO A 78 -6.95 12.05 -0.20
N HIS A 79 -6.59 10.92 0.42
CA HIS A 79 -5.46 10.79 1.36
C HIS A 79 -5.69 11.23 2.81
N ARG A 80 -6.94 11.19 3.27
CA ARG A 80 -7.28 11.45 4.68
C ARG A 80 -7.57 10.17 5.47
N PRO A 81 -7.14 10.10 6.75
CA PRO A 81 -6.29 11.06 7.44
C PRO A 81 -4.83 11.03 6.95
N TYR A 82 -4.13 12.15 7.03
CA TYR A 82 -2.71 12.24 6.66
C TYR A 82 -1.80 11.75 7.78
N VAL A 83 -2.18 12.05 9.04
CA VAL A 83 -1.49 11.60 10.25
C VAL A 83 -2.34 10.49 10.92
N PRO A 84 -1.80 9.29 11.15
CA PRO A 84 -2.50 8.21 11.85
C PRO A 84 -3.02 8.63 13.22
N GLN A 85 -4.16 8.07 13.64
CA GLN A 85 -4.84 8.41 14.90
C GLN A 85 -3.94 8.34 16.14
N GLU A 86 -3.01 7.39 16.21
CA GLU A 86 -2.09 7.22 17.34
C GLU A 86 -1.14 8.42 17.46
N LEU A 87 -0.62 8.90 16.33
CA LEU A 87 0.23 10.10 16.29
C LEU A 87 -0.57 11.37 16.56
N ARG A 88 -1.81 11.46 16.06
CA ARG A 88 -2.71 12.59 16.37
C ARG A 88 -3.00 12.65 17.88
N ALA A 89 -3.34 11.52 18.49
CA ALA A 89 -3.59 11.43 19.92
C ALA A 89 -2.34 11.77 20.74
N ALA A 90 -1.17 11.23 20.37
CA ALA A 90 0.08 11.50 21.06
C ALA A 90 0.51 12.98 20.94
N ASN A 91 0.30 13.62 19.79
CA ASN A 91 0.54 15.04 19.60
C ASN A 91 -0.31 15.90 20.54
N LEU A 92 -1.61 15.58 20.69
CA LEU A 92 -2.47 16.31 21.62
C LEU A 92 -2.08 16.05 23.09
N ALA A 93 -1.68 14.82 23.42
CA ALA A 93 -1.26 14.45 24.78
C ALA A 93 0.03 15.17 25.21
N ALA A 94 0.89 15.53 24.26
CA ALA A 94 2.12 16.27 24.54
C ALA A 94 1.87 17.72 25.01
N PHE A 95 0.69 18.30 24.74
CA PHE A 95 0.36 19.64 25.24
C PHE A 95 0.12 19.63 26.74
N GLU A 96 0.76 20.57 27.44
CA GLU A 96 0.64 20.71 28.90
C GLU A 96 -0.81 20.94 29.34
N PHE A 97 -1.54 21.78 28.61
CA PHE A 97 -2.91 22.18 28.91
C PHE A 97 -3.99 21.12 28.56
N VAL A 98 -3.63 20.04 27.87
CA VAL A 98 -4.52 18.91 27.60
C VAL A 98 -4.33 17.88 28.72
N ASP A 99 -5.37 17.62 29.51
CA ASP A 99 -5.29 16.67 30.63
C ASP A 99 -5.39 15.23 30.13
N TYR A 100 -6.34 14.95 29.24
CA TYR A 100 -6.53 13.63 28.66
C TYR A 100 -6.87 13.67 27.17
N VAL A 101 -6.56 12.57 26.50
CA VAL A 101 -6.87 12.33 25.09
C VAL A 101 -7.56 10.99 24.93
N MET A 102 -8.53 10.92 24.02
CA MET A 102 -9.15 9.65 23.61
C MET A 102 -9.21 9.53 22.09
N ILE A 103 -9.13 8.29 21.60
CA ILE A 103 -9.45 7.97 20.20
C ILE A 103 -10.91 7.51 20.16
N ASP A 104 -11.75 8.31 19.51
CA ASP A 104 -13.18 8.06 19.35
C ASP A 104 -13.43 7.09 18.20
N ARG A 105 -13.83 5.86 18.54
CA ARG A 105 -14.12 4.78 17.59
C ARG A 105 -15.54 4.85 17.03
N ASN A 106 -16.34 5.84 17.44
CA ASN A 106 -17.67 6.06 16.91
C ASN A 106 -17.64 7.08 15.77
N ALA A 107 -18.62 6.99 14.87
CA ALA A 107 -18.74 7.91 13.73
C ALA A 107 -19.06 9.36 14.18
N THR A 108 -19.64 9.51 15.37
CA THR A 108 -19.96 10.78 16.03
C THR A 108 -19.61 10.69 17.52
N PRO A 109 -19.35 11.83 18.20
CA PRO A 109 -18.97 11.83 19.61
C PRO A 109 -20.14 11.55 20.58
N ILE A 110 -21.36 11.36 20.08
CA ILE A 110 -22.61 11.33 20.86
C ILE A 110 -22.56 10.27 21.97
N GLU A 111 -22.13 9.06 21.65
CA GLU A 111 -22.06 7.97 22.63
C GLU A 111 -21.05 8.29 23.75
N ASN A 112 -19.88 8.81 23.38
CA ASN A 112 -18.86 9.18 24.35
C ASN A 112 -19.24 10.39 25.20
N ILE A 113 -20.01 11.34 24.64
CA ILE A 113 -20.66 12.41 25.41
C ILE A 113 -21.58 11.81 26.48
N GLY A 114 -22.35 10.76 26.15
CA GLY A 114 -23.22 10.06 27.09
C GLY A 114 -22.46 9.28 28.18
N VAL A 115 -21.33 8.67 27.84
CA VAL A 115 -20.47 7.92 28.78
C VAL A 115 -19.71 8.84 29.72
N ILE A 116 -19.05 9.87 29.19
CA ILE A 116 -18.16 10.76 29.95
C ILE A 116 -18.96 11.85 30.69
N GLN A 117 -20.11 12.24 30.13
CA GLN A 117 -20.93 13.35 30.60
C GLN A 117 -20.10 14.60 30.90
N PRO A 118 -19.37 15.18 29.92
CA PRO A 118 -18.64 16.43 30.15
C PRO A 118 -19.59 17.56 30.56
N ASP A 119 -19.13 18.46 31.43
CA ASP A 119 -19.91 19.64 31.80
C ASP A 119 -20.07 20.58 30.59
N PHE A 120 -19.03 20.66 29.77
CA PHE A 120 -19.00 21.48 28.56
C PHE A 120 -18.51 20.71 27.33
N PHE A 121 -19.02 21.05 26.16
CA PHE A 121 -18.51 20.54 24.88
C PHE A 121 -18.10 21.70 23.99
N ALA A 122 -16.82 21.76 23.63
CA ALA A 122 -16.24 22.88 22.89
C ALA A 122 -16.31 22.66 21.37
N LYS A 123 -16.76 23.69 20.65
CA LYS A 123 -16.79 23.76 19.18
C LYS A 123 -16.13 25.05 18.68
N GLY A 124 -15.58 25.01 17.47
CA GLY A 124 -15.06 26.21 16.79
C GLY A 124 -16.16 27.23 16.50
N PHE A 125 -15.80 28.51 16.44
CA PHE A 125 -16.72 29.62 16.15
C PHE A 125 -17.48 29.44 14.83
N GLU A 126 -16.84 28.81 13.85
CA GLU A 126 -17.40 28.52 12.52
C GLU A 126 -18.65 27.62 12.56
N TYR A 127 -18.93 26.95 13.68
CA TYR A 127 -20.12 26.14 13.89
C TYR A 127 -21.27 26.89 14.58
N GLN A 128 -21.06 28.16 14.97
CA GLN A 128 -22.08 29.02 15.56
C GLN A 128 -22.90 29.69 14.45
N THR A 129 -23.65 28.90 13.68
CA THR A 129 -24.58 29.39 12.65
C THR A 129 -26.03 29.33 13.15
N ALA A 130 -26.90 30.17 12.59
CA ALA A 130 -28.35 30.08 12.78
C ALA A 130 -29.02 29.77 11.42
N PRO A 131 -29.59 28.57 11.22
CA PRO A 131 -29.69 27.45 12.16
C PRO A 131 -28.35 26.75 12.43
N LEU A 132 -28.27 26.00 13.55
CA LEU A 132 -27.11 25.19 13.87
C LEU A 132 -26.96 24.06 12.84
N PRO A 133 -25.74 23.60 12.54
CA PRO A 133 -25.55 22.42 11.71
C PRO A 133 -26.19 21.19 12.37
N PRO A 134 -26.82 20.27 11.61
CA PRO A 134 -27.56 19.13 12.19
C PRO A 134 -26.74 18.28 13.17
N ARG A 135 -25.45 18.07 12.90
CA ARG A 135 -24.54 17.35 13.80
C ARG A 135 -24.34 18.07 15.14
N THR A 136 -24.27 19.39 15.12
CA THR A 136 -24.13 20.22 16.32
C THR A 136 -25.41 20.22 17.14
N GLU A 137 -26.58 20.13 16.50
CA GLU A 137 -27.86 19.98 17.22
C GLU A 137 -27.96 18.62 17.93
N GLU A 138 -27.52 17.53 17.31
CA GLU A 138 -27.50 16.21 17.95
C GLU A 138 -26.55 16.17 19.16
N GLU A 139 -25.37 16.78 19.03
CA GLU A 139 -24.42 16.94 20.14
C GLU A 139 -25.03 17.77 21.28
N ALA A 140 -25.74 18.86 20.96
CA ALA A 140 -26.42 19.71 21.95
C ALA A 140 -27.49 18.93 22.73
N ARG A 141 -28.35 18.18 22.02
CA ARG A 141 -29.38 17.34 22.63
C ARG A 141 -28.78 16.27 23.55
N ALA A 142 -27.64 15.68 23.15
CA ALA A 142 -26.95 14.70 23.98
C ALA A 142 -26.45 15.31 25.30
N LEU A 143 -25.96 16.56 25.28
CA LEU A 143 -25.55 17.31 26.47
C LEU A 143 -26.73 17.73 27.34
N GLU A 144 -27.78 18.28 26.73
CA GLU A 144 -29.00 18.75 27.43
C GLU A 144 -29.67 17.65 28.24
N ALA A 145 -29.63 16.39 27.76
CA ALA A 145 -30.21 15.22 28.43
C ALA A 145 -29.70 15.00 29.86
N TYR A 146 -28.52 15.53 30.21
CA TYR A 146 -27.97 15.48 31.56
C TYR A 146 -27.48 16.86 32.07
N GLY A 147 -27.89 17.94 31.40
CA GLY A 147 -27.59 19.33 31.80
C GLY A 147 -26.17 19.81 31.48
N GLY A 148 -25.52 19.28 30.43
CA GLY A 148 -24.27 19.80 29.88
C GLY A 148 -24.52 20.93 28.88
N GLU A 149 -23.49 21.70 28.56
CA GLU A 149 -23.62 22.88 27.68
C GLU A 149 -22.60 22.87 26.53
N ILE A 150 -22.97 23.43 25.38
CA ILE A 150 -22.02 23.69 24.29
C ILE A 150 -21.35 25.05 24.51
N VAL A 151 -20.04 25.09 24.32
CA VAL A 151 -19.24 26.32 24.35
C VAL A 151 -18.60 26.53 22.98
N PHE A 152 -18.72 27.74 22.43
CA PHE A 152 -18.04 28.13 21.19
C PHE A 152 -16.76 28.91 21.50
N THR A 153 -15.65 28.50 20.88
CA THR A 153 -14.35 29.17 21.05
C THR A 153 -14.18 30.30 20.04
N PRO A 154 -13.53 31.44 20.38
CA PRO A 154 -13.36 32.58 19.46
C PRO A 154 -12.61 32.20 18.17
N GLY A 155 -13.02 32.76 17.04
CA GLY A 155 -12.47 32.43 15.72
C GLY A 155 -11.78 33.60 15.04
N ASP A 156 -10.46 33.71 15.18
CA ASP A 156 -9.65 34.63 14.37
C ASP A 156 -8.73 33.81 13.45
N VAL A 157 -9.04 33.76 12.15
CA VAL A 157 -8.29 33.02 11.10
C VAL A 157 -8.50 31.50 11.06
N VAL A 158 -9.22 31.04 10.02
CA VAL A 158 -9.40 29.63 9.66
C VAL A 158 -8.14 29.12 8.96
N TYR A 159 -7.21 28.57 9.73
CA TYR A 159 -6.21 27.65 9.19
C TYR A 159 -6.88 26.27 9.10
N SER A 160 -6.84 25.61 7.95
CA SER A 160 -7.30 24.21 7.84
C SER A 160 -6.10 23.31 7.58
N SER A 161 -6.04 22.15 8.23
CA SER A 161 -5.04 21.12 7.91
C SER A 161 -5.04 20.76 6.42
N THR A 162 -6.17 20.92 5.73
CA THR A 162 -6.28 20.75 4.27
C THR A 162 -5.46 21.73 3.47
N ALA A 163 -5.51 23.02 3.78
CA ALA A 163 -4.69 24.00 3.07
C ALA A 163 -3.18 23.76 3.27
N LEU A 164 -2.78 23.37 4.49
CA LEU A 164 -1.37 23.11 4.83
C LEU A 164 -0.81 21.85 4.14
N ILE A 165 -1.60 20.78 4.07
CA ILE A 165 -1.18 19.52 3.44
C ILE A 165 -1.04 19.69 1.93
N THR A 166 -1.94 20.41 1.29
CA THR A 166 -1.92 20.61 -0.16
C THR A 166 -0.76 21.51 -0.61
N GLN A 167 -0.27 22.42 0.25
CA GLN A 167 0.85 23.30 -0.12
C GLN A 167 2.21 22.60 0.03
N HIS A 168 2.60 22.11 1.21
CA HIS A 168 3.85 21.35 1.43
C HIS A 168 3.79 20.60 2.79
N GLY A 169 3.10 19.44 2.83
CA GLY A 169 3.02 18.64 4.06
C GLY A 169 4.39 18.10 4.53
N PRO A 170 4.61 17.92 5.85
CA PRO A 170 5.86 17.38 6.36
C PRO A 170 6.05 15.91 5.92
N ASN A 171 7.27 15.52 5.54
CA ASN A 171 7.57 14.11 5.26
C ASN A 171 7.60 13.32 6.57
N LEU A 172 6.54 12.53 6.80
CA LEU A 172 6.35 11.70 7.99
C LEU A 172 6.48 10.20 7.70
N ALA A 173 7.10 9.80 6.58
CA ALA A 173 7.13 8.40 6.16
C ALA A 173 7.74 7.46 7.21
N VAL A 174 8.84 7.89 7.86
CA VAL A 174 9.51 7.11 8.91
C VAL A 174 8.65 7.05 10.17
N GLU A 175 8.06 8.16 10.60
CA GLU A 175 7.20 8.26 11.77
C GLU A 175 5.94 7.39 11.61
N LYS A 176 5.32 7.42 10.42
CA LYS A 176 4.19 6.56 10.05
C LYS A 176 4.55 5.08 10.12
N LEU A 177 5.71 4.71 9.57
CA LEU A 177 6.21 3.34 9.65
C LEU A 177 6.40 2.90 11.11
N LEU A 178 7.05 3.71 11.93
CA LEU A 178 7.28 3.40 13.34
C LEU A 178 5.97 3.23 14.11
N ALA A 179 5.00 4.12 13.88
CA ALA A 179 3.68 4.04 14.51
C ALA A 179 2.95 2.75 14.11
N LEU A 180 2.98 2.39 12.82
CA LEU A 180 2.42 1.13 12.32
C LEU A 180 3.08 -0.07 13.02
N LEU A 181 4.41 -0.16 12.97
CA LEU A 181 5.19 -1.24 13.56
C LEU A 181 4.92 -1.40 15.06
N GLN A 182 4.90 -0.30 15.81
CA GLN A 182 4.58 -0.32 17.24
C GLN A 182 3.15 -0.82 17.50
N SER A 183 2.17 -0.31 16.75
CA SER A 183 0.75 -0.67 16.93
C SER A 183 0.49 -2.16 16.65
N GLU A 184 1.29 -2.76 15.77
CA GLU A 184 1.23 -4.15 15.34
C GLU A 184 2.23 -5.05 16.09
N ARG A 185 3.01 -4.48 17.03
CA ARG A 185 4.03 -5.19 17.82
C ARG A 185 5.08 -5.91 16.95
N VAL A 186 5.45 -5.28 15.84
CA VAL A 186 6.50 -5.75 14.92
C VAL A 186 7.75 -4.89 15.11
N GLY A 187 8.90 -5.52 15.34
CA GLY A 187 10.20 -4.84 15.42
C GLY A 187 10.95 -4.80 14.07
N PHE A 188 12.05 -4.05 14.01
CA PHE A 188 12.95 -4.13 12.84
C PHE A 188 13.65 -5.49 12.75
N ASP A 189 13.93 -6.13 13.90
CA ASP A 189 14.54 -7.45 13.93
C ASP A 189 13.61 -8.53 13.37
N ASP A 190 12.29 -8.42 13.60
CA ASP A 190 11.29 -9.27 12.96
C ASP A 190 11.34 -9.19 11.43
N LEU A 191 11.52 -7.99 10.87
CA LEU A 191 11.65 -7.78 9.42
C LEU A 191 12.96 -8.39 8.88
N ARG A 192 14.07 -8.24 9.62
CA ARG A 192 15.36 -8.84 9.26
C ARG A 192 15.32 -10.36 9.32
N ASP A 193 14.68 -10.92 10.32
CA ASP A 193 14.58 -12.37 10.49
C ASP A 193 13.69 -12.98 9.40
N THR A 194 12.63 -12.28 8.98
CA THR A 194 11.87 -12.65 7.78
C THR A 194 12.76 -12.66 6.53
N LEU A 195 13.55 -11.61 6.27
CA LEU A 195 14.48 -11.57 5.13
C LEU A 195 15.52 -12.70 5.14
N ARG A 196 16.09 -13.02 6.31
CA ARG A 196 17.10 -14.09 6.44
C ARG A 196 16.53 -15.48 6.21
N ALA A 197 15.23 -15.67 6.43
CA ALA A 197 14.57 -16.97 6.36
C ALA A 197 13.94 -17.26 4.99
N LEU A 198 14.01 -16.33 4.01
CA LEU A 198 13.40 -16.51 2.69
C LEU A 198 13.95 -17.70 1.90
N GLY A 199 15.24 -18.03 2.09
CA GLY A 199 15.89 -19.12 1.36
C GLY A 199 15.40 -20.53 1.67
N ARG A 200 14.45 -20.68 2.61
CA ARG A 200 13.77 -21.95 2.91
C ARG A 200 12.55 -22.20 2.02
N LEU A 201 12.06 -21.16 1.33
CA LEU A 201 10.83 -21.24 0.55
C LEU A 201 11.10 -21.79 -0.85
N ARG A 202 10.17 -22.62 -1.32
CA ARG A 202 10.08 -23.07 -2.70
C ARG A 202 8.89 -22.40 -3.37
N VAL A 203 9.15 -21.68 -4.45
CA VAL A 203 8.15 -20.85 -5.13
C VAL A 203 7.97 -21.33 -6.56
N HIS A 204 6.72 -21.53 -6.95
CA HIS A 204 6.38 -21.78 -8.34
C HIS A 204 5.80 -20.51 -8.96
N VAL A 205 6.54 -19.88 -9.86
CA VAL A 205 6.04 -18.75 -10.67
C VAL A 205 5.42 -19.30 -11.94
N VAL A 206 4.17 -18.93 -12.22
CA VAL A 206 3.45 -19.26 -13.45
C VAL A 206 3.06 -17.96 -14.14
N GLY A 207 3.35 -17.83 -15.43
CA GLY A 207 2.84 -16.69 -16.18
C GLY A 207 3.49 -16.40 -17.52
N ASP A 208 3.13 -15.25 -18.07
CA ASP A 208 3.56 -14.79 -19.39
C ASP A 208 4.99 -14.23 -19.31
N THR A 209 5.93 -14.81 -20.07
CA THR A 209 7.29 -14.23 -20.23
C THR A 209 7.28 -13.26 -21.40
N ILE A 210 7.88 -12.09 -21.18
CA ILE A 210 7.93 -11.01 -22.17
C ILE A 210 9.38 -10.69 -22.47
N VAL A 211 9.72 -10.59 -23.75
CA VAL A 211 10.99 -10.02 -24.19
C VAL A 211 10.76 -8.55 -24.51
N ASP A 212 11.45 -7.66 -23.81
CA ASP A 212 11.49 -6.24 -24.10
C ASP A 212 12.75 -5.93 -24.91
N ARG A 213 12.60 -5.29 -26.08
CA ARG A 213 13.71 -4.86 -26.92
C ARG A 213 13.72 -3.34 -27.04
N TYR A 214 14.87 -2.72 -26.77
CA TYR A 214 15.09 -1.29 -26.92
C TYR A 214 16.02 -1.06 -28.11
N SER A 215 15.44 -0.63 -29.22
CA SER A 215 16.14 -0.43 -30.49
C SER A 215 16.50 1.05 -30.63
N TYR A 216 17.79 1.36 -30.44
CA TYR A 216 18.29 2.73 -30.52
C TYR A 216 18.67 3.07 -31.95
N CYS A 217 18.13 4.19 -32.42
CA CYS A 217 18.19 4.58 -33.81
C CYS A 217 18.64 6.04 -33.96
N ALA A 218 19.39 6.30 -35.02
CA ALA A 218 19.64 7.66 -35.50
C ALA A 218 18.52 8.11 -36.45
N LEU A 219 17.95 9.29 -36.20
CA LEU A 219 16.94 9.88 -37.08
C LEU A 219 17.60 10.36 -38.38
N LEU A 220 17.14 9.84 -39.53
CA LEU A 220 17.63 10.26 -40.86
C LEU A 220 16.78 11.39 -41.46
N GLY A 221 15.53 11.55 -41.01
CA GLY A 221 14.60 12.58 -41.46
C GLY A 221 13.29 12.02 -42.01
N GLN A 222 12.54 12.86 -42.74
CA GLN A 222 11.26 12.46 -43.34
C GLN A 222 11.48 11.57 -44.57
N SER A 223 10.68 10.52 -44.71
CA SER A 223 10.63 9.71 -45.91
C SER A 223 9.95 10.46 -47.06
N PRO A 224 10.53 10.50 -48.27
CA PRO A 224 9.89 11.13 -49.43
C PRO A 224 8.71 10.33 -49.99
N LYS A 225 8.52 9.07 -49.55
CA LYS A 225 7.48 8.15 -50.06
C LYS A 225 6.22 8.12 -49.20
N SER A 226 6.30 8.57 -47.95
CA SER A 226 5.23 8.51 -46.95
C SER A 226 5.53 9.53 -45.87
N PRO A 227 4.52 10.14 -45.21
CA PRO A 227 4.74 11.06 -44.09
C PRO A 227 5.18 10.31 -42.81
N SER A 228 6.29 9.60 -42.90
CA SER A 228 6.92 8.81 -41.84
C SER A 228 8.39 9.20 -41.70
N PHE A 229 8.97 8.91 -40.54
CA PHE A 229 10.39 9.10 -40.30
C PHE A 229 11.18 7.89 -40.81
N SER A 230 12.33 8.16 -41.43
CA SER A 230 13.35 7.15 -41.68
C SER A 230 14.35 7.20 -40.54
N VAL A 231 14.67 6.02 -40.00
CA VAL A 231 15.63 5.86 -38.90
C VAL A 231 16.61 4.74 -39.26
N ARG A 232 17.85 4.85 -38.82
CA ARG A 232 18.86 3.79 -38.93
C ARG A 232 19.06 3.16 -37.55
N LEU A 233 18.87 1.85 -37.45
CA LEU A 233 19.19 1.09 -36.24
C LEU A 233 20.70 1.15 -35.97
N GLU A 234 21.09 1.52 -34.76
CA GLU A 234 22.49 1.54 -34.33
C GLU A 234 22.82 0.32 -33.49
N HIS A 235 22.04 0.09 -32.44
CA HIS A 235 22.13 -1.09 -31.58
C HIS A 235 20.76 -1.39 -30.96
N ALA A 236 20.64 -2.57 -30.35
CA ALA A 236 19.45 -2.96 -29.61
C ALA A 236 19.82 -3.69 -28.32
N ASP A 237 19.21 -3.28 -27.22
CA ASP A 237 19.29 -3.97 -25.94
C ASP A 237 18.07 -4.88 -25.78
N VAL A 238 18.27 -6.07 -25.22
CA VAL A 238 17.21 -7.06 -25.01
C VAL A 238 17.15 -7.45 -23.55
N PHE A 239 15.93 -7.42 -22.99
CA PHE A 239 15.65 -7.77 -21.61
C PHE A 239 14.53 -8.81 -21.55
N VAL A 240 14.65 -9.73 -20.60
CA VAL A 240 13.63 -10.75 -20.34
C VAL A 240 12.86 -10.36 -19.06
N GLY A 241 11.58 -10.02 -19.25
CA GLY A 241 10.63 -9.56 -18.26
C GLY A 241 9.36 -10.41 -18.17
N GLY A 242 8.29 -9.84 -17.64
CA GLY A 242 7.06 -10.58 -17.35
C GLY A 242 7.22 -11.51 -16.13
N ALA A 243 6.64 -12.71 -16.20
CA ALA A 243 6.79 -13.72 -15.15
C ALA A 243 8.26 -14.10 -14.89
N ALA A 244 9.12 -14.00 -15.90
CA ALA A 244 10.55 -14.27 -15.78
C ALA A 244 11.27 -13.32 -14.82
N ILE A 245 10.93 -12.02 -14.82
CA ILE A 245 11.59 -11.09 -13.88
C ILE A 245 11.10 -11.31 -12.44
N VAL A 246 9.82 -11.65 -12.25
CA VAL A 246 9.30 -12.05 -10.94
C VAL A 246 10.08 -13.26 -10.41
N ALA A 247 10.32 -14.28 -11.25
CA ALA A 247 11.13 -15.43 -10.89
C ALA A 247 12.59 -15.05 -10.55
N LYS A 248 13.20 -14.15 -11.32
CA LYS A 248 14.55 -13.63 -11.01
C LYS A 248 14.59 -12.88 -9.68
N HIS A 249 13.59 -12.05 -9.37
CA HIS A 249 13.48 -11.41 -8.06
C HIS A 249 13.41 -12.44 -6.94
N VAL A 250 12.53 -13.43 -7.06
CA VAL A 250 12.39 -14.50 -6.07
C VAL A 250 13.70 -15.24 -5.84
N LYS A 251 14.41 -15.61 -6.92
CA LYS A 251 15.73 -16.26 -6.84
C LYS A 251 16.78 -15.37 -6.16
N SER A 252 16.81 -14.10 -6.54
CA SER A 252 17.74 -13.10 -6.03
C SER A 252 17.52 -12.79 -4.55
N LEU A 253 16.29 -12.92 -4.07
CA LEU A 253 15.93 -12.81 -2.66
C LEU A 253 16.26 -14.08 -1.86
N GLY A 254 16.79 -15.12 -2.52
CA GLY A 254 17.36 -16.33 -1.90
C GLY A 254 16.48 -17.57 -1.95
N ALA A 255 15.22 -17.47 -2.40
CA ALA A 255 14.30 -18.60 -2.45
C ALA A 255 14.61 -19.55 -3.63
N GLU A 256 14.21 -20.82 -3.48
CA GLU A 256 14.18 -21.76 -4.60
C GLU A 256 12.97 -21.46 -5.47
N VAL A 257 13.16 -21.44 -6.79
CA VAL A 257 12.09 -21.05 -7.70
C VAL A 257 12.10 -21.87 -8.98
N THR A 258 10.89 -22.27 -9.37
CA THR A 258 10.56 -22.85 -10.66
C THR A 258 9.70 -21.86 -11.43
N LEU A 259 10.04 -21.60 -12.69
CA LEU A 259 9.21 -20.81 -13.62
C LEU A 259 8.51 -21.74 -14.61
N THR A 260 7.18 -21.65 -14.71
CA THR A 260 6.42 -22.22 -15.84
C THR A 260 5.88 -21.09 -16.71
N THR A 261 6.21 -21.15 -17.98
CA THR A 261 5.85 -20.12 -18.95
C THR A 261 5.66 -20.71 -20.35
N VAL A 262 5.06 -19.95 -21.25
CA VAL A 262 4.81 -20.35 -22.64
C VAL A 262 5.65 -19.49 -23.56
N LEU A 263 6.40 -20.13 -24.46
CA LEU A 263 7.23 -19.47 -25.47
C LEU A 263 6.84 -19.95 -26.87
N GLY A 264 7.13 -19.14 -27.87
CA GLY A 264 7.01 -19.53 -29.27
C GLY A 264 8.15 -20.45 -29.70
N ASP A 265 7.99 -21.05 -30.87
CA ASP A 265 9.07 -21.78 -31.55
C ASP A 265 9.86 -20.81 -32.46
N ASP A 266 10.61 -19.90 -31.83
CA ASP A 266 11.33 -18.82 -32.50
C ASP A 266 12.69 -18.51 -31.83
N GLU A 267 13.51 -17.66 -32.45
CA GLU A 267 14.84 -17.32 -31.92
C GLU A 267 14.79 -16.67 -30.52
N LEU A 268 13.64 -16.12 -30.12
CA LEU A 268 13.48 -15.48 -28.81
C LEU A 268 13.37 -16.50 -27.67
N GLN A 269 12.91 -17.73 -27.91
CA GLN A 269 12.96 -18.75 -26.85
C GLN A 269 14.40 -19.06 -26.43
N ASP A 270 15.36 -19.00 -27.34
CA ASP A 270 16.78 -19.22 -27.02
C ASP A 270 17.33 -18.08 -26.16
N VAL A 271 16.97 -16.83 -26.48
CA VAL A 271 17.32 -15.65 -25.66
C VAL A 271 16.79 -15.80 -24.25
N VAL A 272 15.51 -16.18 -24.10
CA VAL A 272 14.88 -16.40 -22.79
C VAL A 272 15.57 -17.55 -22.04
N ARG A 273 15.84 -18.67 -22.70
CA ARG A 273 16.52 -19.82 -22.10
C ARG A 273 17.92 -19.47 -21.59
N GLN A 274 18.71 -18.76 -22.41
CA GLN A 274 20.07 -18.37 -22.05
C GLN A 274 20.10 -17.41 -20.85
N ASP A 275 19.22 -16.41 -20.85
CA ASP A 275 19.09 -15.45 -19.76
C ASP A 275 18.66 -16.12 -18.43
N LEU A 276 17.68 -17.03 -18.47
CA LEU A 276 17.23 -17.75 -17.29
C LEU A 276 18.25 -18.78 -16.79
N GLN A 277 19.00 -19.40 -17.70
CA GLN A 277 20.12 -20.28 -17.36
C GLN A 277 21.26 -19.50 -16.69
N ALA A 278 21.58 -18.29 -17.19
CA ALA A 278 22.54 -17.40 -16.56
C ALA A 278 22.11 -16.98 -15.14
N ALA A 279 20.80 -16.78 -14.95
CA ALA A 279 20.20 -16.52 -13.63
C ALA A 279 20.07 -17.78 -12.73
N LYS A 280 20.46 -18.97 -13.22
CA LYS A 280 20.36 -20.27 -12.52
C LYS A 280 18.93 -20.58 -12.04
N LEU A 281 17.94 -20.27 -12.88
CA LEU A 281 16.53 -20.55 -12.65
C LEU A 281 16.15 -21.92 -13.22
N ASP A 282 15.36 -22.70 -12.48
CA ASP A 282 14.68 -23.86 -13.07
C ASP A 282 13.49 -23.35 -13.90
N MET A 283 13.51 -23.64 -15.20
CA MET A 283 12.50 -23.16 -16.13
C MET A 283 11.86 -24.34 -16.88
N ARG A 284 10.54 -24.41 -16.76
CA ARG A 284 9.64 -25.28 -17.53
C ARG A 284 9.00 -24.46 -18.64
N ALA A 285 9.75 -24.24 -19.72
CA ALA A 285 9.25 -23.58 -20.92
C ALA A 285 8.40 -24.54 -21.76
N LEU A 286 7.13 -24.20 -21.93
CA LEU A 286 6.19 -24.90 -22.81
C LEU A 286 6.21 -24.24 -24.19
N ILE A 287 6.64 -24.97 -25.20
CA ILE A 287 6.75 -24.45 -26.57
C ILE A 287 5.41 -24.60 -27.32
N ASP A 288 4.92 -23.49 -27.84
CA ASP A 288 3.72 -23.40 -28.67
C ASP A 288 4.07 -22.75 -30.02
N ALA A 289 4.32 -23.58 -31.04
CA ALA A 289 4.64 -23.14 -32.40
C ALA A 289 3.50 -22.34 -33.09
N SER A 290 2.29 -22.29 -32.50
CA SER A 290 1.17 -21.53 -33.05
C SER A 290 1.14 -20.05 -32.66
N ARG A 291 2.06 -19.62 -31.77
CA ARG A 291 2.21 -18.23 -31.31
C ARG A 291 3.68 -17.81 -31.27
N PRO A 292 3.98 -16.51 -31.42
CA PRO A 292 5.33 -16.00 -31.16
C PRO A 292 5.60 -15.91 -29.65
N THR A 293 6.87 -15.99 -29.27
CA THR A 293 7.34 -15.48 -27.98
C THR A 293 6.99 -14.00 -27.89
N THR A 294 6.37 -13.58 -26.78
CA THR A 294 5.86 -12.21 -26.64
C THR A 294 7.03 -11.21 -26.67
N LEU A 295 7.05 -10.36 -27.69
CA LEU A 295 8.06 -9.30 -27.86
C LEU A 295 7.40 -7.93 -27.82
N LYS A 296 7.98 -7.03 -27.02
CA LYS A 296 7.67 -5.60 -27.01
C LYS A 296 8.90 -4.81 -27.42
N GLU A 297 8.92 -4.33 -28.65
CA GLU A 297 10.06 -3.60 -29.20
C GLU A 297 9.79 -2.09 -29.23
N ARG A 298 10.69 -1.30 -28.64
CA ARG A 298 10.59 0.16 -28.53
C ARG A 298 11.73 0.80 -29.30
N PHE A 299 11.39 1.63 -30.28
CA PHE A 299 12.34 2.38 -31.09
C PHE A 299 12.59 3.74 -30.45
N ILE A 300 13.86 4.05 -30.18
CA ILE A 300 14.29 5.27 -29.50
C ILE A 300 15.23 6.06 -30.42
N ALA A 301 15.00 7.36 -30.58
CA ALA A 301 15.93 8.27 -31.24
C ALA A 301 16.06 9.56 -30.43
N ASP A 302 17.29 10.07 -30.27
CA ASP A 302 17.60 11.29 -29.50
C ASP A 302 16.96 11.30 -28.09
N GLY A 303 16.89 10.14 -27.42
CA GLY A 303 16.28 9.98 -26.10
C GLY A 303 14.74 9.87 -26.09
N HIS A 304 14.07 9.98 -27.23
CA HIS A 304 12.62 9.91 -27.35
C HIS A 304 12.15 8.54 -27.86
N ARG A 305 11.15 7.95 -27.19
CA ARG A 305 10.46 6.74 -27.68
C ARG A 305 9.56 7.11 -28.86
N MET A 306 9.93 6.68 -30.06
CA MET A 306 9.24 7.02 -31.31
C MET A 306 8.06 6.08 -31.61
N LEU A 307 8.25 4.78 -31.41
CA LEU A 307 7.30 3.74 -31.77
C LEU A 307 7.47 2.53 -30.87
N GLN A 308 6.37 1.87 -30.53
CA GLN A 308 6.37 0.53 -29.95
C GLN A 308 5.71 -0.45 -30.92
N VAL A 309 6.38 -1.57 -31.21
CA VAL A 309 5.87 -2.67 -32.03
C VAL A 309 5.79 -3.92 -31.15
N ASP A 310 4.57 -4.36 -30.90
CA ASP A 310 4.28 -5.54 -30.09
C ASP A 310 4.07 -6.75 -31.04
N ARG A 311 4.90 -7.79 -30.92
CA ARG A 311 4.68 -9.09 -31.58
C ARG A 311 4.16 -10.06 -30.53
N VAL A 312 2.85 -10.19 -30.46
CA VAL A 312 2.17 -10.91 -29.39
C VAL A 312 1.02 -11.75 -29.95
N ASP A 313 0.71 -12.85 -29.29
CA ASP A 313 -0.57 -13.54 -29.42
C ASP A 313 -1.31 -13.46 -28.08
N ASN A 314 -2.56 -13.07 -28.17
CA ASN A 314 -3.41 -12.74 -27.05
C ASN A 314 -4.55 -13.74 -26.86
N ARG A 315 -4.60 -14.77 -27.70
CA ARG A 315 -5.54 -15.88 -27.62
C ARG A 315 -5.18 -16.78 -26.44
N VAL A 316 -6.20 -17.34 -25.81
CA VAL A 316 -6.06 -18.36 -24.76
C VAL A 316 -5.14 -19.48 -25.25
N VAL A 317 -4.27 -19.97 -24.37
CA VAL A 317 -3.40 -21.11 -24.69
C VAL A 317 -4.20 -22.36 -25.07
N PRO A 318 -3.73 -23.18 -26.03
CA PRO A 318 -4.41 -24.42 -26.39
C PRO A 318 -4.55 -25.38 -25.21
N ASP A 319 -5.57 -26.24 -25.21
CA ASP A 319 -5.83 -27.20 -24.12
C ASP A 319 -4.65 -28.15 -23.83
N ARG A 320 -3.80 -28.42 -24.82
CA ARG A 320 -2.55 -29.16 -24.62
C ARG A 320 -1.62 -28.40 -23.66
N ILE A 321 -1.36 -27.12 -23.92
CA ILE A 321 -0.49 -26.28 -23.11
C ILE A 321 -1.11 -26.05 -21.72
N ARG A 322 -2.41 -25.78 -21.67
CA ARG A 322 -3.18 -25.66 -20.41
C ARG A 322 -3.00 -26.87 -19.50
N ARG A 323 -3.14 -28.10 -20.03
CA ARG A 323 -2.90 -29.34 -19.25
C ARG A 323 -1.47 -29.47 -18.76
N GLN A 324 -0.48 -29.10 -19.59
CA GLN A 324 0.93 -29.13 -19.18
C GLN A 324 1.24 -28.11 -18.07
N ILE A 325 0.56 -26.95 -18.05
CA ILE A 325 0.67 -25.99 -16.94
C ILE A 325 0.08 -26.60 -15.65
N VAL A 326 -1.11 -27.20 -15.73
CA VAL A 326 -1.75 -27.91 -14.60
C VAL A 326 -0.84 -29.01 -14.05
N GLU A 327 -0.28 -29.85 -14.92
CA GLU A 327 0.67 -30.91 -14.55
C GLU A 327 1.92 -30.35 -13.88
N SER A 328 2.45 -29.23 -14.40
CA SER A 328 3.61 -28.55 -13.81
C SER A 328 3.32 -28.05 -12.39
N ILE A 329 2.17 -27.39 -12.19
CA ILE A 329 1.74 -26.90 -10.85
C ILE A 329 1.56 -28.07 -9.89
N HIS A 330 0.97 -29.18 -10.36
CA HIS A 330 0.75 -30.34 -9.51
C HIS A 330 2.06 -31.04 -9.10
N ALA A 331 3.03 -31.09 -10.03
CA ALA A 331 4.34 -31.69 -9.82
C ALA A 331 5.27 -30.88 -8.92
N ASP A 332 5.06 -29.56 -8.82
CA ASP A 332 5.84 -28.67 -7.96
C ASP A 332 4.96 -27.94 -6.94
N PRO A 333 4.71 -28.57 -5.79
CA PRO A 333 3.74 -28.05 -4.84
C PRO A 333 4.17 -26.74 -4.20
N GLY A 334 5.48 -26.53 -4.12
CA GLY A 334 6.10 -25.42 -3.40
C GLY A 334 5.54 -25.19 -2.00
N ASP A 335 5.88 -24.02 -1.48
CA ASP A 335 5.20 -23.35 -0.36
C ASP A 335 4.30 -22.22 -0.89
N VAL A 336 4.59 -21.73 -2.10
CA VAL A 336 3.96 -20.57 -2.74
C VAL A 336 3.80 -20.83 -4.24
N VAL A 337 2.65 -20.40 -4.80
CA VAL A 337 2.48 -20.23 -6.25
C VAL A 337 2.16 -18.76 -6.56
N ILE A 338 2.96 -18.15 -7.44
CA ILE A 338 2.78 -16.77 -7.92
C ILE A 338 2.24 -16.80 -9.34
N PHE A 339 1.07 -16.20 -9.54
CA PHE A 339 0.39 -16.06 -10.82
C PHE A 339 0.69 -14.66 -11.38
N SER A 340 1.56 -14.59 -12.37
CA SER A 340 2.05 -13.33 -12.94
C SER A 340 1.44 -13.12 -14.33
N ASP A 341 0.30 -12.43 -14.36
CA ASP A 341 -0.54 -12.29 -15.54
C ASP A 341 -0.27 -10.98 -16.29
N PHE A 342 0.08 -11.11 -17.58
CA PHE A 342 0.25 -9.98 -18.49
C PHE A 342 -0.74 -9.99 -19.66
N ARG A 343 -1.77 -10.85 -19.56
CA ARG A 343 -2.83 -11.04 -20.56
C ARG A 343 -2.27 -11.42 -21.93
N HIS A 344 -1.33 -12.36 -22.00
CA HIS A 344 -0.84 -12.95 -23.26
C HIS A 344 -1.31 -14.41 -23.47
N GLY A 345 -2.36 -14.80 -22.74
CA GLY A 345 -3.15 -16.00 -23.02
C GLY A 345 -2.91 -17.16 -22.06
N VAL A 346 -1.88 -17.11 -21.20
CA VAL A 346 -1.70 -18.08 -20.11
C VAL A 346 -2.88 -18.02 -19.15
N PHE A 347 -3.30 -16.80 -18.78
CA PHE A 347 -4.43 -16.56 -17.90
C PHE A 347 -5.65 -16.03 -18.64
N HIS A 348 -6.78 -16.67 -18.36
CA HIS A 348 -8.11 -16.34 -18.81
C HIS A 348 -9.11 -16.85 -17.76
N HIS A 349 -10.33 -16.31 -17.71
CA HIS A 349 -11.34 -16.73 -16.71
C HIS A 349 -11.51 -18.26 -16.67
N GLY A 350 -11.39 -18.94 -17.82
CA GLY A 350 -11.54 -20.38 -17.94
C GLY A 350 -10.27 -21.22 -17.69
N THR A 351 -9.09 -20.59 -17.57
CA THR A 351 -7.83 -21.31 -17.27
C THR A 351 -7.42 -21.15 -15.81
N ILE A 352 -7.75 -20.02 -15.19
CA ILE A 352 -7.36 -19.73 -13.80
C ILE A 352 -7.96 -20.75 -12.84
N GLU A 353 -9.24 -21.13 -13.01
CA GLU A 353 -9.90 -22.12 -12.16
C GLU A 353 -9.16 -23.48 -12.16
N ASP A 354 -8.72 -23.95 -13.34
CA ASP A 354 -7.97 -25.20 -13.43
C ASP A 354 -6.60 -25.11 -12.76
N TYR A 355 -5.90 -23.99 -12.95
CA TYR A 355 -4.59 -23.79 -12.35
C TYR A 355 -4.70 -23.69 -10.83
N VAL A 356 -5.73 -23.01 -10.32
CA VAL A 356 -6.02 -22.93 -8.88
C VAL A 356 -6.37 -24.31 -8.33
N ALA A 357 -7.16 -25.11 -9.04
CA ALA A 357 -7.49 -26.48 -8.66
C ALA A 357 -6.27 -27.41 -8.62
N ALA A 358 -5.23 -27.11 -9.40
CA ALA A 358 -3.97 -27.84 -9.39
C ALA A 358 -3.08 -27.52 -8.18
N VAL A 359 -3.27 -26.37 -7.53
CA VAL A 359 -2.51 -25.94 -6.34
C VAL A 359 -2.93 -26.77 -5.14
N ARG A 360 -1.96 -27.32 -4.39
CA ARG A 360 -2.27 -28.13 -3.20
C ARG A 360 -2.93 -27.29 -2.10
N PRO A 361 -3.85 -27.86 -1.31
CA PRO A 361 -4.42 -27.18 -0.16
C PRO A 361 -3.33 -26.70 0.82
N GLY A 362 -3.46 -25.46 1.30
CA GLY A 362 -2.51 -24.84 2.23
C GLY A 362 -1.34 -24.10 1.57
N VAL A 363 -1.12 -24.26 0.26
CA VAL A 363 -0.12 -23.50 -0.49
C VAL A 363 -0.63 -22.07 -0.72
N LEU A 364 0.25 -21.09 -0.44
CA LEU A 364 -0.06 -19.68 -0.57
C LEU A 364 -0.15 -19.30 -2.06
N LYS A 365 -1.24 -18.62 -2.44
CA LYS A 365 -1.49 -18.17 -3.82
C LYS A 365 -1.41 -16.65 -3.88
N ALA A 366 -0.47 -16.13 -4.65
CA ALA A 366 -0.37 -14.70 -4.92
C ALA A 366 -0.61 -14.40 -6.40
N ALA A 367 -1.20 -13.26 -6.71
CA ALA A 367 -1.43 -12.85 -8.09
C ALA A 367 -1.22 -11.35 -8.33
N ASP A 368 -0.75 -11.04 -9.52
CA ASP A 368 -0.77 -9.69 -10.09
C ASP A 368 -1.18 -9.79 -11.57
N SER A 369 -2.02 -8.85 -12.00
CA SER A 369 -2.58 -8.80 -13.37
C SER A 369 -2.17 -7.48 -14.01
N GLN A 370 -0.92 -7.43 -14.47
CA GLN A 370 -0.29 -6.23 -15.00
C GLN A 370 -0.52 -6.09 -16.51
N VAL A 371 -1.13 -5.00 -16.93
CA VAL A 371 -1.36 -4.73 -18.36
C VAL A 371 -1.03 -3.30 -18.72
N SER A 372 -0.14 -3.13 -19.71
CA SER A 372 0.22 -1.80 -20.21
C SER A 372 -0.84 -1.26 -21.18
N ASN A 373 -1.28 -2.09 -22.12
CA ASN A 373 -2.07 -1.69 -23.29
C ASN A 373 -3.34 -2.54 -23.48
N ARG A 374 -3.62 -3.47 -22.56
CA ARG A 374 -4.80 -4.35 -22.60
C ARG A 374 -5.63 -4.20 -21.34
N TRP A 375 -6.75 -4.89 -21.36
CA TRP A 375 -7.65 -5.04 -20.23
C TRP A 375 -7.32 -6.35 -19.52
N GLY A 376 -6.90 -6.24 -18.28
CA GLY A 376 -6.73 -7.34 -17.35
C GLY A 376 -7.69 -7.12 -16.19
N ASN A 377 -8.16 -8.20 -15.60
CA ASN A 377 -9.12 -8.17 -14.51
C ASN A 377 -8.55 -8.94 -13.32
N ILE A 378 -8.02 -8.22 -12.34
CA ILE A 378 -7.49 -8.83 -11.11
C ILE A 378 -8.58 -9.63 -10.36
N LEU A 379 -9.86 -9.36 -10.59
CA LEU A 379 -10.99 -10.13 -10.02
C LEU A 379 -11.10 -11.55 -10.57
N ASP A 380 -10.40 -11.89 -11.65
CA ASP A 380 -10.33 -13.28 -12.11
C ASP A 380 -9.54 -14.16 -11.11
N PHE A 381 -8.71 -13.56 -10.25
CA PHE A 381 -7.94 -14.23 -9.20
C PHE A 381 -8.69 -14.27 -7.86
N ARG A 382 -9.97 -14.66 -7.92
CA ARG A 382 -10.86 -14.66 -6.75
C ARG A 382 -10.40 -15.70 -5.71
N GLY A 383 -10.43 -15.35 -4.43
CA GLY A 383 -10.07 -16.26 -3.33
C GLY A 383 -8.58 -16.47 -3.10
N PHE A 384 -7.72 -15.66 -3.73
CA PHE A 384 -6.26 -15.73 -3.55
C PHE A 384 -5.82 -15.22 -2.17
N ASP A 385 -4.66 -15.67 -1.71
CA ASP A 385 -4.12 -15.23 -0.41
C ASP A 385 -3.60 -13.79 -0.49
N LEU A 386 -2.98 -13.41 -1.61
CA LEU A 386 -2.48 -12.07 -1.85
C LEU A 386 -2.77 -11.63 -3.29
N VAL A 387 -3.32 -10.43 -3.46
CA VAL A 387 -3.37 -9.76 -4.77
C VAL A 387 -2.75 -8.37 -4.68
N THR A 388 -2.00 -7.97 -5.70
CA THR A 388 -1.23 -6.72 -5.66
C THR A 388 -1.48 -5.77 -6.85
N PRO A 389 -2.72 -5.40 -7.20
CA PRO A 389 -3.00 -4.50 -8.32
C PRO A 389 -2.53 -3.07 -8.04
N ASN A 390 -2.36 -2.27 -9.10
CA ASN A 390 -2.25 -0.81 -9.00
C ASN A 390 -3.63 -0.12 -9.06
N GLU A 391 -3.67 1.19 -8.79
CA GLU A 391 -4.92 1.96 -8.84
C GLU A 391 -5.63 1.86 -10.21
N ARG A 392 -4.89 1.90 -11.32
CA ARG A 392 -5.46 1.83 -12.66
C ARG A 392 -6.14 0.49 -12.92
N GLU A 393 -5.49 -0.60 -12.52
CA GLU A 393 -6.02 -1.96 -12.59
C GLU A 393 -7.26 -2.13 -11.69
N ALA A 394 -7.24 -1.61 -10.47
CA ALA A 394 -8.36 -1.65 -9.55
C ALA A 394 -9.60 -0.90 -10.10
N ARG A 395 -9.40 0.32 -10.59
CA ARG A 395 -10.46 1.14 -11.21
C ARG A 395 -11.04 0.45 -12.43
N PHE A 396 -10.18 -0.13 -13.25
CA PHE A 396 -10.61 -0.87 -14.43
C PHE A 396 -11.46 -2.09 -14.04
N ALA A 397 -10.97 -2.93 -13.12
CA ALA A 397 -11.65 -4.14 -12.67
C ALA A 397 -13.05 -3.87 -12.09
N LEU A 398 -13.22 -2.75 -11.40
CA LEU A 398 -14.49 -2.36 -10.76
C LEU A 398 -15.40 -1.47 -11.62
N ALA A 399 -14.93 -1.07 -12.81
CA ALA A 399 -15.51 -0.02 -13.63
C ALA A 399 -15.78 1.28 -12.83
N ASP A 400 -14.79 1.73 -12.05
CA ASP A 400 -14.90 2.85 -11.11
C ASP A 400 -13.93 3.99 -11.47
N GLN A 401 -14.50 5.16 -11.82
CA GLN A 401 -13.72 6.35 -12.20
C GLN A 401 -13.59 7.38 -11.06
N ASP A 402 -14.59 7.46 -10.18
CA ASP A 402 -14.81 8.64 -9.33
C ASP A 402 -14.61 8.37 -7.84
N SER A 403 -14.63 7.12 -7.41
CA SER A 403 -14.53 6.81 -5.98
C SER A 403 -13.17 7.21 -5.41
N GLY A 404 -13.19 7.63 -4.15
CA GLY A 404 -11.97 7.75 -3.36
C GLY A 404 -11.24 6.41 -3.23
N LEU A 405 -9.93 6.47 -2.98
CA LEU A 405 -9.08 5.27 -2.91
C LEU A 405 -9.56 4.24 -1.89
N ARG A 406 -10.03 4.68 -0.73
CA ARG A 406 -10.42 3.77 0.34
C ARG A 406 -11.70 2.97 0.00
N PRO A 407 -12.80 3.60 -0.47
CA PRO A 407 -13.95 2.87 -1.03
C PRO A 407 -13.59 1.96 -2.21
N LEU A 408 -12.73 2.42 -3.13
CA LEU A 408 -12.26 1.63 -4.27
C LEU A 408 -11.57 0.34 -3.80
N ALA A 409 -10.59 0.48 -2.90
CA ALA A 409 -9.82 -0.64 -2.36
C ALA A 409 -10.69 -1.59 -1.52
N GLN A 410 -11.64 -1.06 -0.74
CA GLN A 410 -12.58 -1.87 0.04
C GLN A 410 -13.46 -2.73 -0.87
N ARG A 411 -14.05 -2.11 -1.91
CA ARG A 411 -14.89 -2.81 -2.88
C ARG A 411 -14.08 -3.88 -3.62
N LEU A 412 -12.86 -3.56 -4.03
CA LEU A 412 -11.96 -4.51 -4.70
C LEU A 412 -11.64 -5.70 -3.80
N PHE A 413 -11.31 -5.45 -2.55
CA PHE A 413 -11.02 -6.50 -1.57
C PHE A 413 -12.22 -7.44 -1.36
N GLN A 414 -13.43 -6.89 -1.27
CA GLN A 414 -14.67 -7.65 -1.11
C GLN A 414 -15.02 -8.47 -2.36
N GLU A 415 -14.92 -7.89 -3.56
CA GLU A 415 -15.23 -8.58 -4.81
C GLU A 415 -14.18 -9.66 -5.13
N ALA A 416 -12.89 -9.37 -4.93
CA ALA A 416 -11.80 -10.32 -5.11
C ALA A 416 -11.86 -11.48 -4.10
N GLN A 417 -12.50 -11.30 -2.94
CA GLN A 417 -12.52 -12.27 -1.85
C GLN A 417 -11.12 -12.80 -1.48
N CYS A 418 -10.10 -11.96 -1.67
CA CYS A 418 -8.73 -12.31 -1.33
C CYS A 418 -8.53 -12.23 0.19
N ARG A 419 -7.52 -12.94 0.72
CA ARG A 419 -7.17 -12.83 2.14
C ARG A 419 -6.50 -11.49 2.45
N TYR A 420 -5.60 -11.04 1.57
CA TYR A 420 -4.94 -9.74 1.65
C TYR A 420 -4.89 -9.05 0.28
N LEU A 421 -5.07 -7.73 0.28
CA LEU A 421 -4.91 -6.87 -0.90
C LEU A 421 -3.82 -5.85 -0.60
N ILE A 422 -2.81 -5.73 -1.45
CA ILE A 422 -1.86 -4.60 -1.45
C ILE A 422 -2.12 -3.75 -2.69
N LEU A 423 -2.83 -2.64 -2.55
CA LEU A 423 -3.06 -1.70 -3.63
C LEU A 423 -1.85 -0.79 -3.81
N LYS A 424 -1.20 -0.85 -4.98
CA LYS A 424 -0.04 -0.03 -5.34
C LYS A 424 -0.49 1.38 -5.76
N LEU A 425 0.06 2.42 -5.13
CA LEU A 425 -0.35 3.82 -5.32
C LEU A 425 0.79 4.72 -5.85
N ALA A 426 1.74 4.13 -6.59
CA ALA A 426 2.92 4.79 -7.13
C ALA A 426 3.74 5.51 -6.05
N GLU A 427 4.07 6.79 -6.22
CA GLU A 427 4.88 7.57 -5.28
C GLU A 427 4.27 7.66 -3.87
N ARG A 428 2.94 7.47 -3.77
CA ARG A 428 2.19 7.46 -2.50
C ARG A 428 2.34 6.15 -1.72
N GLY A 429 3.08 5.17 -2.24
CA GLY A 429 3.34 3.90 -1.59
C GLY A 429 2.23 2.87 -1.80
N THR A 430 1.72 2.26 -0.74
CA THR A 430 0.72 1.20 -0.79
C THR A 430 -0.40 1.39 0.21
N LEU A 431 -1.58 0.87 -0.12
CA LEU A 431 -2.71 0.72 0.79
C LEU A 431 -3.02 -0.78 0.92
N THR A 432 -2.85 -1.33 2.11
CA THR A 432 -3.03 -2.77 2.36
C THR A 432 -4.33 -3.04 3.12
N TYR A 433 -5.18 -3.95 2.62
CA TYR A 433 -6.36 -4.48 3.32
C TYR A 433 -6.11 -5.89 3.85
N ARG A 434 -6.65 -6.18 5.04
CA ARG A 434 -6.49 -7.46 5.74
C ARG A 434 -7.75 -8.04 6.39
N SER A 435 -8.87 -7.34 6.34
CA SER A 435 -10.16 -7.82 6.85
C SER A 435 -11.32 -7.05 6.22
N PRO A 436 -12.51 -7.65 6.00
CA PRO A 436 -13.66 -6.98 5.39
C PRO A 436 -14.60 -6.30 6.41
N GLY A 437 -14.15 -6.06 7.65
CA GLY A 437 -14.98 -5.63 8.78
C GLY A 437 -15.43 -4.15 8.78
N ARG A 438 -15.70 -3.64 9.99
CA ARG A 438 -15.77 -2.19 10.32
C ARG A 438 -14.84 -1.86 11.50
N LEU A 439 -13.70 -2.53 11.58
CA LEU A 439 -12.78 -2.40 12.70
C LEU A 439 -11.65 -1.42 12.34
N PRO A 440 -11.09 -0.67 13.31
CA PRO A 440 -10.06 0.36 13.07
C PRO A 440 -8.77 -0.11 12.39
N ARG A 441 -8.60 -1.41 12.19
CA ARG A 441 -7.38 -2.09 11.76
C ARG A 441 -7.52 -2.83 10.44
N GLU A 442 -8.61 -2.64 9.69
CA GLU A 442 -8.83 -3.43 8.48
C GLU A 442 -7.96 -3.03 7.28
N PHE A 443 -7.36 -1.83 7.31
CA PHE A 443 -6.34 -1.42 6.35
C PHE A 443 -5.25 -0.57 7.01
N PHE A 444 -4.13 -0.41 6.32
CA PHE A 444 -3.04 0.49 6.68
C PHE A 444 -2.29 0.96 5.43
N ILE A 445 -1.49 2.03 5.56
CA ILE A 445 -0.71 2.63 4.48
C ILE A 445 0.78 2.49 4.78
N VAL A 446 1.56 2.22 3.74
CA VAL A 446 3.03 2.19 3.79
C VAL A 446 3.55 3.12 2.69
N ASP A 447 4.32 4.14 3.05
CA ASP A 447 4.92 5.08 2.08
C ASP A 447 5.93 4.38 1.14
N SER A 448 6.29 5.04 0.03
CA SER A 448 7.14 4.42 -1.01
C SER A 448 8.61 4.26 -0.60
N PHE A 449 9.11 5.04 0.37
CA PHE A 449 10.50 5.07 0.84
C PHE A 449 11.57 5.25 -0.26
N VAL A 450 11.17 5.69 -1.46
CA VAL A 450 12.08 6.04 -2.56
C VAL A 450 12.81 7.33 -2.19
N GLY A 451 14.14 7.29 -2.17
CA GLY A 451 14.98 8.45 -1.93
C GLY A 451 15.24 9.24 -3.21
N THR A 452 15.78 8.58 -4.24
CA THR A 452 16.10 9.21 -5.53
C THR A 452 15.59 8.35 -6.67
N LEU A 453 14.47 8.77 -7.27
CA LEU A 453 13.86 8.05 -8.39
C LEU A 453 14.80 8.03 -9.60
N VAL A 454 15.10 6.85 -10.12
CA VAL A 454 15.86 6.63 -11.36
C VAL A 454 14.95 6.06 -12.43
N ASP A 455 14.30 4.92 -12.17
CA ASP A 455 13.37 4.28 -13.11
C ASP A 455 12.32 3.46 -12.35
N PRO A 456 11.00 3.73 -12.49
CA PRO A 456 9.96 2.97 -11.79
C PRO A 456 9.64 1.61 -12.41
N ILE A 457 10.25 1.25 -13.55
CA ILE A 457 9.98 -0.01 -14.26
C ILE A 457 10.30 -1.21 -13.35
N GLY A 458 9.36 -2.15 -13.24
CA GLY A 458 9.55 -3.39 -12.46
C GLY A 458 9.40 -3.24 -10.95
N ALA A 459 9.12 -2.04 -10.43
CA ALA A 459 8.89 -1.84 -8.99
C ALA A 459 7.70 -2.67 -8.46
N GLY A 460 6.66 -2.87 -9.29
CA GLY A 460 5.52 -3.73 -8.98
C GLY A 460 5.90 -5.21 -8.87
N ASP A 461 6.80 -5.69 -9.74
CA ASP A 461 7.28 -7.08 -9.75
C ASP A 461 8.14 -7.37 -8.52
N ALA A 462 9.02 -6.44 -8.17
CA ALA A 462 9.83 -6.51 -6.95
C ALA A 462 8.97 -6.52 -5.68
N LEU A 463 7.91 -5.69 -5.65
CA LEU A 463 6.93 -5.67 -4.56
C LEU A 463 6.21 -7.01 -4.44
N LEU A 464 5.65 -7.53 -5.55
CA LEU A 464 4.94 -8.80 -5.59
C LEU A 464 5.84 -9.93 -5.06
N ALA A 465 7.07 -10.01 -5.55
CA ALA A 465 8.02 -11.05 -5.18
C ALA A 465 8.32 -11.03 -3.67
N LEU A 466 8.76 -9.89 -3.13
CA LEU A 466 9.17 -9.84 -1.73
C LEU A 466 7.98 -9.85 -0.76
N ALA A 467 6.87 -9.18 -1.08
CA ALA A 467 5.67 -9.23 -0.23
C ALA A 467 5.15 -10.66 -0.13
N THR A 468 5.11 -11.41 -1.24
CA THR A 468 4.66 -12.80 -1.23
C THR A 468 5.56 -13.68 -0.39
N LEU A 469 6.89 -13.60 -0.59
CA LEU A 469 7.87 -14.35 0.17
C LEU A 469 7.80 -14.05 1.68
N ALA A 470 7.71 -12.77 2.04
CA ALA A 470 7.59 -12.33 3.42
C ALA A 470 6.28 -12.79 4.07
N LEU A 471 5.17 -12.78 3.33
CA LEU A 471 3.88 -13.28 3.82
C LEU A 471 3.93 -14.80 4.05
N ALA A 472 4.50 -15.56 3.11
CA ALA A 472 4.65 -17.01 3.24
C ALA A 472 5.54 -17.39 4.42
N GLN A 473 6.63 -16.64 4.64
CA GLN A 473 7.57 -16.91 5.74
C GLN A 473 6.99 -16.54 7.11
N SER A 474 6.33 -15.38 7.21
CA SER A 474 5.98 -14.80 8.52
C SER A 474 4.52 -14.97 8.91
N GLY A 475 3.63 -15.21 7.94
CA GLY A 475 2.18 -15.16 8.14
C GLY A 475 1.64 -13.77 8.46
N ASP A 476 2.46 -12.73 8.39
CA ASP A 476 2.15 -11.36 8.81
C ASP A 476 2.18 -10.39 7.63
N ILE A 477 0.99 -9.88 7.28
CA ILE A 477 0.80 -8.95 6.17
C ILE A 477 1.50 -7.59 6.41
N VAL A 478 1.72 -7.18 7.66
CA VAL A 478 2.42 -5.92 7.96
C VAL A 478 3.89 -6.04 7.55
N ARG A 479 4.53 -7.15 7.92
CA ARG A 479 5.91 -7.47 7.49
C ARG A 479 5.99 -7.56 5.97
N ALA A 480 5.03 -8.23 5.34
CA ALA A 480 4.95 -8.36 3.89
C ALA A 480 4.82 -7.02 3.17
N SER A 481 3.90 -6.15 3.58
CA SER A 481 3.69 -4.84 2.97
C SER A 481 4.88 -3.90 3.16
N VAL A 482 5.51 -3.92 4.34
CA VAL A 482 6.73 -3.13 4.58
C VAL A 482 7.86 -3.63 3.69
N LEU A 483 8.21 -4.91 3.75
CA LEU A 483 9.31 -5.48 2.96
C LEU A 483 9.06 -5.32 1.46
N GLY A 484 7.85 -5.60 0.97
CA GLY A 484 7.47 -5.39 -0.42
C GLY A 484 7.63 -3.93 -0.88
N SER A 485 7.23 -2.97 -0.05
CA SER A 485 7.42 -1.53 -0.34
C SER A 485 8.90 -1.16 -0.41
N LEU A 486 9.75 -1.77 0.44
CA LEU A 486 11.21 -1.55 0.38
C LEU A 486 11.85 -2.18 -0.86
N ALA A 487 11.39 -3.35 -1.31
CA ALA A 487 11.86 -3.92 -2.58
C ALA A 487 11.47 -3.03 -3.77
N ALA A 488 10.24 -2.52 -3.80
CA ALA A 488 9.82 -1.52 -4.80
C ALA A 488 10.72 -0.29 -4.77
N ALA A 489 11.01 0.23 -3.57
CA ALA A 489 11.88 1.39 -3.38
C ALA A 489 13.29 1.15 -3.94
N VAL A 490 13.86 -0.02 -3.65
CA VAL A 490 15.20 -0.41 -4.14
C VAL A 490 15.21 -0.55 -5.66
N SER A 491 14.16 -1.12 -6.26
CA SER A 491 14.01 -1.23 -7.71
C SER A 491 13.94 0.16 -8.38
N CYS A 492 13.13 1.07 -7.83
CA CYS A 492 12.94 2.42 -8.34
C CYS A 492 14.21 3.29 -8.39
N GLU A 493 15.23 2.97 -7.58
CA GLU A 493 16.49 3.73 -7.49
C GLU A 493 17.58 3.19 -8.45
N ARG A 494 17.19 2.34 -9.40
CA ARG A 494 18.08 1.76 -10.42
C ARG A 494 17.52 2.00 -11.81
N ALA A 495 18.38 1.86 -12.82
CA ALA A 495 17.95 1.87 -14.21
C ALA A 495 17.55 0.46 -14.64
N GLY A 496 16.38 0.32 -15.27
CA GLY A 496 15.89 -0.95 -15.78
C GLY A 496 15.47 -1.94 -14.69
N ASN A 497 15.14 -3.16 -15.13
CA ASN A 497 14.50 -4.16 -14.29
C ASN A 497 15.52 -5.15 -13.70
N VAL A 498 16.37 -4.66 -12.79
CA VAL A 498 17.43 -5.46 -12.15
C VAL A 498 16.89 -6.16 -10.90
N PRO A 499 17.11 -7.48 -10.73
CA PRO A 499 16.67 -8.21 -9.55
C PRO A 499 17.20 -7.61 -8.24
N VAL A 500 16.27 -7.32 -7.33
CA VAL A 500 16.54 -6.85 -5.97
C VAL A 500 17.14 -7.97 -5.10
N GLN A 501 18.23 -7.67 -4.40
CA GLN A 501 18.88 -8.57 -3.44
C GLN A 501 18.35 -8.35 -2.02
N ALA A 502 18.37 -9.40 -1.19
CA ALA A 502 17.94 -9.33 0.21
C ALA A 502 18.79 -8.35 1.04
N GLU A 503 20.10 -8.28 0.77
CA GLU A 503 21.06 -7.40 1.45
C GLU A 503 20.75 -5.92 1.21
N GLU A 504 20.21 -5.59 0.04
CA GLU A 504 19.90 -4.22 -0.35
C GLU A 504 18.64 -3.71 0.36
N VAL A 505 17.67 -4.61 0.53
CA VAL A 505 16.49 -4.37 1.37
C VAL A 505 16.90 -4.27 2.85
N ALA A 506 17.80 -5.13 3.32
CA ALA A 506 18.33 -5.05 4.69
C ALA A 506 19.06 -3.73 4.94
N ALA A 507 19.89 -3.26 4.02
CA ALA A 507 20.55 -1.97 4.10
C ALA A 507 19.56 -0.79 4.11
N ARG A 508 18.41 -0.92 3.45
CA ARG A 508 17.32 0.07 3.54
C ARG A 508 16.66 0.03 4.92
N LEU A 509 16.37 -1.14 5.47
CA LEU A 509 15.84 -1.28 6.82
C LEU A 509 16.76 -0.61 7.85
N ASP A 510 18.07 -0.83 7.74
CA ASP A 510 19.07 -0.21 8.64
C ASP A 510 19.10 1.33 8.52
N ARG A 511 18.86 1.88 7.32
CA ARG A 511 18.73 3.33 7.14
C ARG A 511 17.46 3.87 7.79
N LEU A 512 16.33 3.18 7.62
CA LEU A 512 15.04 3.58 8.22
C LEU A 512 15.07 3.47 9.75
N GLU A 513 15.67 2.41 10.30
CA GLU A 513 15.83 2.25 11.74
C GLU A 513 16.70 3.38 12.34
N ARG A 514 17.82 3.72 11.68
CA ARG A 514 18.67 4.84 12.09
C ARG A 514 17.96 6.18 12.00
N ALA A 515 17.21 6.42 10.92
CA ALA A 515 16.38 7.63 10.77
C ALA A 515 15.33 7.72 11.89
N GLY A 516 14.75 6.57 12.30
CA GLY A 516 13.82 6.47 13.42
C GLY A 516 14.45 6.68 14.80
N ALA A 517 15.71 6.25 14.98
CA ALA A 517 16.49 6.45 16.21
C ALA A 517 16.95 7.91 16.40
N GLY A 518 16.94 8.71 15.33
CA GLY A 518 17.39 10.10 15.31
C GLY A 518 18.84 10.23 14.85
N SER A 519 19.07 11.19 13.95
CA SER A 519 20.38 11.80 13.68
C SER A 519 20.84 12.56 14.93
N GLY A 520 21.33 11.80 15.91
CA GLY A 520 22.18 12.29 16.99
C GLY A 520 23.63 12.22 16.56
N ALA A 521 24.03 13.13 15.67
CA ALA A 521 25.40 13.58 15.47
C ALA A 521 25.33 15.04 15.00
#